data_AF-A0A7V3I5D2-F1
#
_entry.id   AF-A0A7V3I5D2-F1
#
_cell.length_a   1.000
_cell.length_b   1.000
_cell.length_c   1.000
_cell.angle_alpha   90.00
_cell.angle_beta   90.00
_cell.angle_gamma   90.00
#
_symmetry.space_group_name_H-M   'P 1'
#
loop_
_entity.id
_entity.type
_entity.pdbx_description
1 polymer ?
#
loop_
_entity_poly.entity_id
_entity_poly.type
_entity_poly.pdbx_seq_one_letter_code
_entity_poly.pdbx_strand_id
1 'polypeptide(L)'
;MNRPGCFQTIPDNLVVRLHLLPQREQRYDTEGDWLWAENTLEVRISREVGEEDPRYGMLMFVHELLEALLCRSMGVTAAQVDSFDLLHQGDGEPGELRSAPYHGQHMAAQAAERALADQLAVDWKRYLGR
;
A
#
# COMPACT_ATOMS: atom_id res chain seq x y z
N MET A 1 -3.01 17.40 25.50
CA MET A 1 -2.37 16.52 24.50
C MET A 1 -3.24 15.29 24.35
N ASN A 2 -4.15 15.28 23.36
CA ASN A 2 -4.93 14.08 23.02
C ASN A 2 -3.95 13.04 22.47
N ARG A 3 -3.95 11.82 23.02
CA ARG A 3 -3.37 10.68 22.33
C ARG A 3 -4.30 10.36 21.15
N PRO A 4 -3.88 10.53 19.89
CA PRO A 4 -4.71 10.09 18.79
C PRO A 4 -4.72 8.55 18.75
N GLY A 5 -5.89 7.96 18.52
CA GLY A 5 -6.05 6.62 17.98
C GLY A 5 -5.99 5.49 19.00
N CYS A 6 -7.17 5.06 19.48
CA CYS A 6 -7.33 3.67 19.86
C CYS A 6 -7.12 2.84 18.59
N PHE A 7 -6.21 1.87 18.59
CA PHE A 7 -6.08 0.90 17.51
C PHE A 7 -7.46 0.26 17.31
N GLN A 8 -8.12 0.57 16.18
CA GLN A 8 -9.38 -0.05 15.85
C GLN A 8 -9.14 -1.54 15.61
N THR A 9 -10.06 -2.37 16.11
CA THR A 9 -9.96 -3.82 15.98
C THR A 9 -10.00 -4.22 14.51
N ILE A 10 -8.97 -4.93 14.07
CA ILE A 10 -8.98 -5.68 12.82
C ILE A 10 -9.99 -6.84 12.98
N PRO A 11 -10.69 -7.28 11.91
CA PRO A 11 -11.59 -8.42 12.00
C PRO A 11 -10.91 -9.67 12.58
N ASP A 12 -11.59 -10.35 13.50
CA ASP A 12 -11.09 -11.57 14.16
C ASP A 12 -10.83 -12.72 13.18
N ASN A 13 -11.48 -12.69 12.01
CA ASN A 13 -11.33 -13.64 10.91
C ASN A 13 -10.86 -12.94 9.63
N LEU A 14 -9.82 -12.10 9.73
CA LEU A 14 -9.19 -11.44 8.59
C LEU A 14 -8.72 -12.46 7.53
N VAL A 15 -9.14 -12.24 6.29
CA VAL A 15 -8.60 -12.91 5.10
C VAL A 15 -7.82 -11.89 4.28
N VAL A 16 -6.59 -12.21 3.90
CA VAL A 16 -5.82 -11.42 2.93
C VAL A 16 -5.76 -12.19 1.62
N ARG A 17 -6.20 -11.57 0.52
CA ARG A 17 -6.12 -12.12 -0.83
C ARG A 17 -5.17 -11.28 -1.67
N LEU A 18 -4.12 -11.92 -2.18
CA LEU A 18 -3.19 -11.28 -3.10
C LEU A 18 -3.60 -11.62 -4.54
N HIS A 19 -3.78 -10.58 -5.35
CA HIS A 19 -4.02 -10.66 -6.78
C HIS A 19 -2.81 -10.10 -7.53
N LEU A 20 -2.17 -10.94 -8.34
CA LEU A 20 -1.19 -10.52 -9.33
C LEU A 20 -1.91 -10.41 -10.67
N LEU A 21 -2.09 -9.19 -11.18
CA LEU A 21 -2.88 -8.93 -12.37
C LEU A 21 -2.14 -8.03 -13.36
N PRO A 22 -2.43 -8.09 -14.67
CA PRO A 22 -1.82 -7.17 -15.63
C PRO A 22 -2.12 -5.71 -15.26
N GLN A 23 -1.15 -4.78 -15.35
CA GLN A 23 -1.35 -3.36 -15.00
C GLN A 23 -2.63 -2.75 -15.62
N ARG A 24 -2.96 -3.10 -16.87
CA ARG A 24 -4.18 -2.62 -17.56
C ARG A 24 -5.51 -3.07 -16.91
N GLU A 25 -5.47 -4.00 -15.96
CA GLU A 25 -6.63 -4.51 -15.22
C GLU A 25 -6.73 -3.89 -13.80
N GLN A 26 -5.80 -3.01 -13.43
CA GLN A 26 -5.90 -2.20 -12.22
C GLN A 26 -7.07 -1.22 -12.30
N ARG A 27 -7.54 -0.73 -11.14
CA ARG A 27 -8.69 0.21 -11.07
C ARG A 27 -8.38 1.58 -11.68
N TYR A 28 -7.11 1.98 -11.64
CA TYR A 28 -6.54 3.22 -12.17
C TYR A 28 -5.05 2.98 -12.47
N ASP A 29 -4.35 4.00 -12.94
CA ASP A 29 -2.92 3.91 -13.24
C ASP A 29 -2.10 3.79 -11.95
N THR A 30 -1.82 2.55 -11.53
CA THR A 30 -1.04 2.23 -10.32
C THR A 30 -0.36 0.87 -10.47
N GLU A 31 0.73 0.68 -9.73
CA GLU A 31 1.42 -0.60 -9.58
C GLU A 31 0.92 -1.44 -8.40
N GLY A 32 0.34 -0.78 -7.38
CA GLY A 32 -0.17 -1.38 -6.15
C GLY A 32 -1.49 -0.76 -5.72
N ASP A 33 -2.40 -1.58 -5.17
CA ASP A 33 -3.72 -1.14 -4.72
C ASP A 33 -4.27 -2.09 -3.65
N TRP A 34 -5.15 -1.59 -2.78
CA TRP A 34 -5.84 -2.40 -1.80
C TRP A 34 -7.32 -2.02 -1.62
N LEU A 35 -8.15 -3.03 -1.38
CA LEU A 35 -9.58 -2.88 -1.14
C LEU A 35 -10.00 -3.66 0.09
N TRP A 36 -10.98 -3.12 0.81
CA TRP A 36 -11.65 -3.82 1.90
C TRP A 36 -13.05 -4.27 1.47
N ALA A 37 -13.33 -5.56 1.61
CA ALA A 37 -14.65 -6.15 1.50
C ALA A 37 -14.97 -6.91 2.79
N GLU A 38 -15.69 -6.26 3.71
CA GLU A 38 -15.99 -6.77 5.05
C GLU A 38 -14.71 -7.16 5.82
N ASN A 39 -14.45 -8.46 5.92
CA ASN A 39 -13.33 -9.07 6.63
C ASN A 39 -12.20 -9.52 5.69
N THR A 40 -12.33 -9.24 4.39
CA THR A 40 -11.32 -9.54 3.38
C THR A 40 -10.58 -8.27 2.98
N LEU A 41 -9.25 -8.31 3.08
CA LEU A 41 -8.35 -7.36 2.44
C LEU A 41 -7.92 -7.96 1.10
N GLU A 42 -8.30 -7.32 0.00
CA GLU A 42 -7.77 -7.63 -1.33
C GLU A 42 -6.58 -6.72 -1.59
N VAL A 43 -5.39 -7.28 -1.77
CA VAL A 43 -4.19 -6.59 -2.24
C VAL A 43 -3.98 -6.93 -3.70
N ARG A 44 -3.73 -5.92 -4.53
CA ARG A 44 -3.59 -6.01 -5.97
C ARG A 44 -2.24 -5.44 -6.40
N ILE A 45 -1.44 -6.24 -7.08
CA ILE A 45 -0.13 -5.84 -7.57
C ILE A 45 -0.08 -6.09 -9.07
N SER A 46 0.39 -5.08 -9.81
CA SER A 46 0.67 -5.19 -11.23
C SER A 46 1.76 -6.23 -11.42
N ARG A 47 1.45 -7.36 -12.07
CA ARG A 47 2.37 -8.51 -12.18
C ARG A 47 3.69 -8.13 -12.85
N GLU A 48 3.67 -7.14 -13.73
CA GLU A 48 4.82 -6.59 -14.45
C GLU A 48 5.92 -6.11 -13.47
N VAL A 49 5.55 -5.65 -12.27
CA VAL A 49 6.50 -5.29 -11.20
C VAL A 49 7.38 -6.49 -10.81
N GLY A 50 6.77 -7.68 -10.70
CA GLY A 50 7.47 -8.92 -10.35
C GLY A 50 8.20 -9.57 -11.52
N GLU A 51 7.89 -9.18 -12.77
CA GLU A 51 8.57 -9.68 -13.97
C GLU A 51 9.97 -9.07 -14.14
N GLU A 52 10.19 -7.82 -13.67
CA GLU A 52 11.53 -7.24 -13.60
C GLU A 52 12.38 -7.95 -12.53
N ASP A 53 11.83 -8.11 -11.34
CA ASP A 53 12.45 -8.83 -10.23
C ASP A 53 11.36 -9.38 -9.29
N PRO A 54 11.31 -10.70 -9.02
CA PRO A 54 10.26 -11.28 -8.19
C PRO A 54 10.23 -10.72 -6.75
N ARG A 55 11.34 -10.17 -6.26
CA ARG A 55 11.41 -9.50 -4.95
C ARG A 55 10.58 -8.23 -4.92
N TYR A 56 10.42 -7.54 -6.05
CA TYR A 56 9.71 -6.27 -6.13
C TYR A 56 8.22 -6.46 -5.87
N GLY A 57 7.61 -7.50 -6.46
CA GLY A 57 6.22 -7.83 -6.16
C GLY A 57 5.98 -8.16 -4.69
N MET A 58 6.97 -8.75 -4.00
CA MET A 58 6.88 -9.03 -2.56
C MET A 58 7.01 -7.75 -1.72
N LEU A 59 7.90 -6.83 -2.10
CA LEU A 59 8.04 -5.53 -1.45
C LEU A 59 6.76 -4.71 -1.56
N MET A 60 6.21 -4.60 -2.77
CA MET A 60 4.95 -3.90 -3.01
C MET A 60 3.79 -4.55 -2.23
N PHE A 61 3.68 -5.89 -2.24
CA PHE A 61 2.68 -6.58 -1.42
C PHE A 61 2.75 -6.21 0.06
N VAL A 62 3.96 -6.15 0.63
CA VAL A 62 4.16 -5.78 2.03
C VAL A 62 3.81 -4.31 2.28
N HIS A 63 4.15 -3.43 1.33
CA HIS A 63 3.75 -2.02 1.39
C HIS A 63 2.23 -1.88 1.46
N GLU A 64 1.50 -2.41 0.47
CA GLU A 64 0.04 -2.33 0.41
C GLU A 64 -0.63 -2.98 1.64
N LEU A 65 -0.12 -4.13 2.08
CA LEU A 65 -0.63 -4.83 3.26
C LEU A 65 -0.53 -3.96 4.51
N LEU A 66 0.65 -3.39 4.77
CA LEU A 66 0.87 -2.60 5.98
C LEU A 66 0.11 -1.29 5.94
N GLU A 67 0.09 -0.61 4.80
CA GLU A 67 -0.66 0.63 4.63
C GLU A 67 -2.16 0.39 4.89
N ALA A 68 -2.76 -0.63 4.27
CA ALA A 68 -4.18 -0.94 4.43
C ALA A 68 -4.55 -1.28 5.88
N LEU A 69 -3.73 -2.08 6.56
CA LEU A 69 -3.96 -2.47 7.96
C LEU A 69 -3.80 -1.27 8.90
N LEU A 70 -2.79 -0.44 8.70
CA LEU A 70 -2.57 0.75 9.50
C LEU A 70 -3.68 1.79 9.25
N CYS A 71 -4.11 1.98 8.00
CA CYS A 71 -5.24 2.82 7.63
C CYS A 71 -6.49 2.39 8.39
N ARG A 72 -6.85 1.11 8.29
CA ARG A 72 -8.01 0.56 9.01
C ARG A 72 -7.89 0.73 10.52
N SER A 73 -6.72 0.44 11.10
CA SER A 73 -6.51 0.57 12.53
C SER A 73 -6.64 2.00 13.05
N MET A 74 -6.44 2.99 12.18
CA MET A 74 -6.51 4.42 12.51
C MET A 74 -7.80 5.09 12.02
N GLY A 75 -8.75 4.31 11.48
CA GLY A 75 -10.03 4.82 10.97
C GLY A 75 -9.92 5.58 9.65
N VAL A 76 -8.83 5.41 8.90
CA VAL A 76 -8.69 5.90 7.53
C VAL A 76 -9.33 4.88 6.60
N THR A 77 -10.35 5.30 5.86
CA THR A 77 -11.16 4.41 5.01
C THR A 77 -10.60 4.33 3.59
N ALA A 78 -10.84 3.20 2.90
CA ALA A 78 -10.50 3.04 1.48
C ALA A 78 -11.07 4.18 0.63
N ALA A 79 -12.30 4.61 0.89
CA ALA A 79 -12.92 5.71 0.18
C ALA A 79 -12.19 7.06 0.35
N GLN A 80 -11.56 7.31 1.50
CA GLN A 80 -10.74 8.51 1.72
C GLN A 80 -9.43 8.45 0.94
N VAL A 81 -8.82 7.27 0.85
CA VAL A 81 -7.61 7.03 0.06
C VAL A 81 -7.93 7.16 -1.43
N ASP A 82 -8.92 6.41 -1.92
CA ASP A 82 -9.40 6.46 -3.31
C ASP A 82 -9.74 7.89 -3.75
N SER A 83 -10.46 8.66 -2.91
CA SER A 83 -10.83 10.04 -3.26
C SER A 83 -9.62 10.96 -3.39
N PHE A 84 -8.54 10.68 -2.65
CA PHE A 84 -7.31 11.48 -2.72
C PHE A 84 -6.47 11.05 -3.93
N ASP A 85 -6.25 9.75 -4.11
CA ASP A 85 -5.36 9.19 -5.13
C ASP A 85 -5.92 9.42 -6.53
N LEU A 86 -7.22 9.23 -6.75
CA LEU A 86 -7.85 9.48 -8.05
C LEU A 86 -7.84 10.95 -8.48
N LEU A 87 -7.65 11.87 -7.54
CA LEU A 87 -7.51 13.31 -7.81
C LEU A 87 -6.05 13.76 -7.89
N HIS A 88 -5.10 12.89 -7.56
CA HIS A 88 -3.68 13.20 -7.65
C HIS A 88 -3.27 13.32 -9.12
N GLN A 89 -2.61 14.43 -9.46
CA GLN A 89 -2.09 14.73 -10.81
C GLN A 89 -0.61 15.11 -10.78
N GLY A 90 0.04 14.93 -9.63
CA GLY A 90 1.44 15.25 -9.42
C GLY A 90 2.36 14.11 -9.81
N ASP A 91 3.66 14.39 -9.78
CA ASP A 91 4.69 13.36 -9.82
C ASP A 91 4.85 12.74 -8.42
N GLY A 92 5.16 11.45 -8.37
CA GLY A 92 5.42 10.70 -7.13
C GLY A 92 4.20 10.00 -6.54
N GLU A 93 4.40 9.35 -5.41
CA GLU A 93 3.35 8.59 -4.72
C GLU A 93 2.43 9.52 -3.92
N PRO A 94 1.10 9.46 -4.10
CA PRO A 94 0.17 10.36 -3.43
C PRO A 94 0.29 10.32 -1.89
N GLY A 95 0.61 9.16 -1.33
CA GLY A 95 0.82 8.95 0.11
C GLY A 95 2.02 9.68 0.70
N GLU A 96 2.99 10.11 -0.11
CA GLU A 96 4.12 10.94 0.35
C GLU A 96 3.69 12.38 0.66
N LEU A 97 2.56 12.84 0.09
CA LEU A 97 2.05 14.17 0.36
C LEU A 97 1.52 14.25 1.79
N ARG A 98 2.00 15.25 2.55
CA ARG A 98 1.53 15.51 3.93
C ARG A 98 0.02 15.76 4.05
N SER A 99 -0.63 16.15 2.95
CA SER A 99 -2.07 16.37 2.86
C SER A 99 -2.86 15.08 2.64
N ALA A 100 -2.21 13.96 2.28
CA ALA A 100 -2.86 12.69 2.12
C ALA A 100 -3.42 12.22 3.47
N PRO A 101 -4.68 11.76 3.53
CA PRO A 101 -5.29 11.33 4.79
C PRO A 101 -4.59 10.10 5.40
N TYR A 102 -3.83 9.37 4.58
CA TYR A 102 -3.08 8.17 4.94
C TYR A 102 -1.55 8.39 4.96
N HIS A 103 -1.07 9.64 4.92
CA HIS A 103 0.37 9.94 4.85
C HIS A 103 1.20 9.20 5.91
N GLY A 104 0.74 9.21 7.16
CA GLY A 104 1.46 8.53 8.25
C GLY A 104 1.55 7.02 8.05
N GLN A 105 0.51 6.41 7.48
CA GLN A 105 0.41 4.99 7.19
C GLN A 105 1.31 4.61 6.01
N HIS A 106 1.28 5.41 4.94
CA HIS A 106 2.14 5.25 3.77
C HIS A 106 3.62 5.29 4.16
N MET A 107 4.05 6.32 4.90
CA MET A 107 5.45 6.45 5.31
C MET A 107 5.89 5.30 6.23
N ALA A 108 4.99 4.76 7.06
CA ALA A 108 5.28 3.60 7.89
C ALA A 108 5.40 2.31 7.06
N ALA A 109 4.54 2.12 6.07
CA ALA A 109 4.61 1.01 5.12
C ALA A 109 5.92 1.05 4.31
N GLN A 110 6.26 2.21 3.74
CA GLN A 110 7.51 2.42 2.98
C GLN A 110 8.75 2.18 3.85
N ALA A 111 8.72 2.55 5.14
CA ALA A 111 9.82 2.27 6.07
C ALA A 111 10.01 0.76 6.30
N ALA A 112 8.92 0.01 6.45
CA ALA A 112 8.94 -1.44 6.60
C ALA A 112 9.35 -2.15 5.31
N GLU A 113 8.85 -1.70 4.17
CA GLU A 113 9.23 -2.15 2.83
C GLU A 113 10.74 -1.96 2.61
N ARG A 114 11.28 -0.78 2.94
CA ARG A 114 12.71 -0.51 2.83
C ARG A 114 13.55 -1.41 3.73
N ALA A 115 13.09 -1.68 4.95
CA ALA A 115 13.76 -2.62 5.84
C ALA A 115 13.78 -4.04 5.26
N LEU A 116 12.68 -4.47 4.64
CA LEU A 116 12.59 -5.77 3.97
C LEU A 116 13.48 -5.81 2.71
N ALA A 117 13.53 -4.74 1.93
CA ALA A 117 14.37 -4.63 0.73
C ALA A 117 15.85 -4.85 1.06
N ASP A 118 16.33 -4.30 2.17
CA ASP A 118 17.68 -4.52 2.69
C ASP A 118 17.95 -6.01 2.97
N GLN A 119 17.01 -6.69 3.64
CA GLN A 119 17.12 -8.13 3.93
C GLN A 119 17.11 -9.01 2.67
N LEU A 120 16.48 -8.53 1.59
CA LEU A 120 16.41 -9.22 0.31
C LEU A 120 17.53 -8.83 -0.66
N ALA A 121 18.47 -7.98 -0.23
CA ALA A 121 19.53 -7.42 -1.05
C ALA A 121 18.99 -6.76 -2.34
N VAL A 122 17.89 -6.01 -2.22
CA VAL A 122 17.33 -5.20 -3.31
C VAL A 122 18.00 -3.83 -3.33
N ASP A 123 18.44 -3.38 -4.51
CA ASP A 123 18.91 -2.00 -4.68
C ASP A 123 17.71 -1.06 -4.60
N TRP A 124 17.59 -0.37 -3.47
CA TRP A 124 16.48 0.53 -3.19
C TRP A 124 16.32 1.66 -4.22
N LYS A 125 17.42 2.20 -4.77
CA LYS A 125 17.33 3.29 -5.74
C LYS A 125 16.84 2.79 -7.08
N ARG A 126 17.30 1.61 -7.49
CA ARG A 126 16.78 0.96 -8.69
C ARG A 126 15.31 0.58 -8.50
N TYR A 127 14.96 0.05 -7.33
CA TYR A 127 13.60 -0.29 -6.97
C TYR A 127 12.68 0.93 -7.02
N LEU A 128 13.04 2.10 -6.48
CA LEU A 128 12.14 3.27 -6.56
C LEU A 128 12.12 3.98 -7.93
N GLY A 129 13.13 3.75 -8.78
CA GLY A 129 13.28 4.46 -10.05
C GLY A 129 12.73 3.72 -11.27
N ARG A 130 11.83 2.75 -11.06
CA ARG A 130 11.17 2.00 -12.15
C ARG A 130 10.16 2.88 -12.86
#